data_AF-A0A949I742-F1
#
_entry.id   AF-A0A949I742-F1
#
_cell.length_a   1.000
_cell.length_b   1.000
_cell.length_c   1.000
_cell.angle_alpha   90.00
_cell.angle_beta   90.00
_cell.angle_gamma   90.00
#
_symmetry.space_group_name_H-M   'P 1'
#
loop_
_entity.id
_entity.type
_entity.pdbx_description
1 polymer ?
#
loop_
_entity_poly.entity_id
_entity_poly.type
_entity_poly.pdbx_seq_one_letter_code
_entity_poly.pdbx_strand_id
1 'polypeptide(L)'
;MFKPVLWIVLIAFSVLSAEALWQHGYLGLWRQGFVNLASLQLLADLLIVSLLAVAWMWRDARRCGRNPWPYALITLAAGSFGTLLYLLLAPRTALPRAHDAALRGKHA
;
A
#
# COMPACT_ATOMS: atom_id res chain seq x y z
N MET A 1 10.56 -12.18 4.22
CA MET A 1 10.31 -13.14 3.14
C MET A 1 8.80 -13.22 2.88
N PHE A 2 8.16 -12.16 2.37
CA PHE A 2 6.69 -12.12 2.15
C PHE A 2 6.29 -11.62 0.75
N LYS A 3 7.24 -11.59 -0.19
CA LYS A 3 7.01 -11.17 -1.58
C LYS A 3 5.92 -11.99 -2.31
N PRO A 4 5.86 -13.34 -2.20
CA PRO A 4 4.83 -14.11 -2.90
C PRO A 4 3.43 -13.86 -2.33
N VAL A 5 3.28 -13.66 -1.02
CA VAL A 5 2.00 -13.31 -0.39
C VAL A 5 1.49 -11.96 -0.91
N LEU A 6 2.38 -10.97 -1.03
CA LEU A 6 2.04 -9.67 -1.59
C LEU A 6 1.51 -9.78 -3.03
N TRP A 7 2.17 -10.61 -3.86
CA TRP A 7 1.74 -10.86 -5.24
C TRP A 7 0.39 -11.55 -5.32
N ILE A 8 0.15 -12.57 -4.49
CA ILE A 8 -1.14 -13.28 -4.44
C ILE A 8 -2.27 -12.32 -4.05
N VAL A 9 -2.06 -11.51 -3.00
CA VAL A 9 -3.03 -10.52 -2.55
C VAL A 9 -3.28 -9.48 -3.63
N LEU A 10 -2.21 -8.97 -4.28
CA LEU A 10 -2.33 -8.00 -5.37
C LEU A 10 -3.14 -8.57 -6.54
N ILE A 11 -2.85 -9.80 -6.99
CA ILE A 11 -3.55 -10.43 -8.11
C ILE A 11 -5.01 -10.70 -7.75
N ALA A 12 -5.28 -11.30 -6.60
CA ALA A 12 -6.64 -11.59 -6.15
C ALA A 12 -7.47 -10.31 -6.02
N PHE A 13 -6.91 -9.28 -5.41
CA PHE A 13 -7.57 -7.98 -5.26
C PHE A 13 -7.75 -7.27 -6.61
N SER A 14 -6.82 -7.45 -7.54
CA SER A 14 -6.93 -6.89 -8.90
C SER A 14 -8.03 -7.54 -9.72
N VAL A 15 -8.15 -8.87 -9.67
CA VAL A 15 -9.23 -9.60 -10.34
C VAL A 15 -10.58 -9.16 -9.78
N LEU A 16 -10.71 -9.09 -8.45
CA LEU A 16 -11.94 -8.65 -7.79
C LEU A 16 -12.29 -7.19 -8.13
N SER A 17 -11.29 -6.30 -8.17
CA SER A 17 -11.49 -4.89 -8.54
C SER A 17 -11.89 -4.72 -10.01
N ALA A 18 -11.29 -5.51 -10.91
CA ALA A 18 -11.60 -5.49 -12.34
C ALA A 18 -13.02 -5.99 -12.62
N GLU A 19 -13.44 -7.09 -11.98
CA GLU A 19 -14.82 -7.60 -12.01
C GLU A 19 -15.82 -6.55 -11.51
N ALA A 20 -15.52 -5.93 -10.37
CA ALA A 20 -16.36 -4.88 -9.79
C ALA A 20 -16.50 -3.67 -10.73
N LEU A 21 -15.40 -3.25 -11.37
CA LEU A 21 -15.39 -2.20 -12.39
C LEU A 21 -16.17 -2.59 -13.64
N TRP A 22 -16.07 -3.85 -14.07
CA TRP A 22 -16.76 -4.37 -15.25
C TRP A 22 -18.28 -4.39 -15.06
N GLN A 23 -18.73 -4.82 -13.88
CA GLN A 23 -20.15 -4.98 -13.59
C GLN A 23 -20.85 -3.67 -13.24
N HIS A 24 -20.19 -2.77 -12.49
CA HIS A 24 -20.84 -1.58 -11.91
C HIS A 24 -20.24 -0.27 -12.44
N GLY A 25 -19.10 -0.30 -13.12
CA GLY A 25 -18.34 0.90 -13.47
C GLY A 25 -17.76 1.59 -12.24
N TYR A 26 -16.79 2.50 -12.46
CA TYR A 26 -16.16 3.23 -11.36
C TYR A 26 -17.19 4.02 -10.54
N LEU A 27 -18.11 4.74 -11.20
CA LEU A 27 -19.14 5.55 -10.54
C LEU A 27 -20.22 4.70 -9.84
N GLY A 28 -20.51 3.49 -10.33
CA GLY A 28 -21.50 2.61 -9.68
C GLY A 28 -20.99 2.04 -8.35
N LEU A 29 -19.68 1.84 -8.21
CA LEU A 29 -19.07 1.44 -6.94
C LEU A 29 -19.25 2.52 -5.87
N TRP A 30 -19.00 3.78 -6.22
CA TRP A 30 -19.27 4.90 -5.33
C TRP A 30 -20.74 4.98 -4.97
N ARG A 31 -21.63 4.83 -5.96
CA ARG A 31 -23.08 4.85 -5.72
C ARG A 31 -23.53 3.76 -4.75
N GLN A 32 -23.00 2.53 -4.85
CA GLN A 32 -23.25 1.45 -3.89
C GLN A 32 -22.70 1.75 -2.49
N GLY A 33 -21.55 2.42 -2.39
CA GLY A 33 -20.99 2.87 -1.12
C GLY A 33 -21.88 3.86 -0.36
N PHE A 34 -22.70 4.65 -1.06
CA PHE A 34 -23.61 5.64 -0.47
C PHE A 34 -25.05 5.14 -0.23
N VAL A 35 -25.35 3.86 -0.49
CA VAL A 35 -26.74 3.35 -0.40
C VAL A 35 -27.23 3.28 1.04
N ASN A 36 -26.37 2.94 2.00
CA ASN A 36 -26.77 2.80 3.40
C ASN A 36 -25.59 3.09 4.36
N LEU A 37 -25.91 3.27 5.64
CA LEU A 37 -24.92 3.58 6.69
C LEU A 37 -23.81 2.52 6.83
N ALA A 38 -24.12 1.25 6.63
CA ALA A 38 -23.13 0.17 6.73
C ALA A 38 -22.11 0.22 5.57
N SER A 39 -22.58 0.45 4.35
CA SER A 39 -21.75 0.67 3.16
C SER A 39 -20.89 1.93 3.30
N LEU A 40 -21.47 3.00 3.88
CA LEU A 40 -20.76 4.24 4.15
C LEU A 40 -19.66 4.05 5.19
N GLN A 41 -19.93 3.27 6.23
CA GLN A 41 -18.95 2.89 7.25
C GLN A 41 -17.79 2.10 6.63
N LEU A 42 -18.08 1.14 5.75
CA LEU A 42 -17.05 0.37 5.03
C LEU A 42 -16.17 1.26 4.15
N LEU A 43 -16.79 2.22 3.45
CA LEU A 43 -16.10 3.18 2.61
C LEU A 43 -15.24 4.14 3.45
N ALA A 44 -15.75 4.60 4.60
CA ALA A 44 -15.00 5.41 5.54
C ALA A 44 -13.81 4.66 6.13
N ASP A 45 -13.98 3.38 6.52
CA ASP A 45 -12.90 2.54 7.03
C ASP A 45 -11.79 2.35 5.98
N LEU A 46 -12.18 2.10 4.72
CA LEU A 46 -11.26 2.03 3.58
C LEU A 46 -10.50 3.33 3.37
N LEU A 47 -11.16 4.49 3.48
CA LEU A 47 -10.50 5.79 3.38
C LEU A 47 -9.53 6.04 4.53
N ILE A 48 -9.93 5.73 5.77
CA ILE A 48 -9.08 5.89 6.95
C ILE A 48 -7.82 5.03 6.83
N VAL A 49 -7.97 3.74 6.48
CA VAL A 49 -6.82 2.85 6.36
C VAL A 49 -5.91 3.27 5.21
N SER A 50 -6.47 3.78 4.11
CA SER A 50 -5.71 4.32 2.97
C SER A 50 -4.93 5.57 3.35
N LEU A 51 -5.54 6.50 4.09
CA LEU A 51 -4.87 7.71 4.60
C LEU A 51 -3.75 7.35 5.58
N LEU A 52 -3.99 6.38 6.47
CA LEU A 52 -3.00 5.90 7.41
C LEU A 52 -1.81 5.25 6.68
N ALA A 53 -2.09 4.45 5.64
CA ALA A 53 -1.09 3.85 4.78
C ALA A 53 -0.28 4.91 4.02
N VAL A 54 -0.93 5.94 3.46
CA VAL A 54 -0.24 7.07 2.81
C VAL A 54 0.62 7.84 3.81
N ALA A 55 0.13 8.10 5.02
CA ALA A 55 0.90 8.78 6.06
C ALA A 55 2.14 7.97 6.48
N TRP A 56 2.00 6.65 6.62
CA TRP A 56 3.12 5.74 6.86
C TRP A 56 4.13 5.76 5.71
N MET A 57 3.64 5.67 4.48
CA MET A 57 4.44 5.65 3.26
C MET A 57 5.19 6.97 3.07
N TRP A 58 4.60 8.10 3.46
CA TRP A 58 5.27 9.40 3.46
C TRP A 58 6.42 9.43 4.48
N ARG A 59 6.19 8.92 5.69
CA ARG A 59 7.24 8.83 6.71
C ARG A 59 8.39 7.91 6.28
N ASP A 60 8.08 6.80 5.61
CA ASP A 60 9.07 5.86 5.07
C ASP A 60 9.84 6.45 3.88
N ALA A 61 9.15 7.08 2.93
CA ALA A 61 9.76 7.72 1.76
C ALA A 61 10.70 8.86 2.15
N ARG A 62 10.38 9.63 3.20
CA ARG A 62 11.30 10.64 3.79
C ARG A 62 12.58 10.02 4.34
N ARG A 63 12.52 8.80 4.90
CA ARG A 63 13.71 8.08 5.40
C ARG A 63 14.55 7.49 4.27
N CYS A 64 13.92 7.12 3.16
CA CYS A 64 14.58 6.51 2.00
C CYS A 64 14.94 7.51 0.88
N GLY A 65 14.62 8.80 1.02
CA GLY A 65 14.90 9.83 0.01
C GLY A 65 14.11 9.67 -1.30
N ARG A 66 12.91 9.09 -1.26
CA ARG A 66 12.06 8.82 -2.44
C ARG A 66 10.83 9.72 -2.50
N ASN A 67 10.26 9.87 -3.70
CA ASN A 67 9.02 10.62 -3.91
C ASN A 67 7.79 9.71 -3.72
N PRO A 68 6.98 9.87 -2.64
CA PRO A 68 5.82 9.01 -2.37
C PRO A 68 4.56 9.40 -3.17
N TRP A 69 4.53 10.61 -3.76
CA TRP A 69 3.35 11.18 -4.40
C TRP A 69 2.65 10.31 -5.45
N PRO A 70 3.34 9.66 -6.41
CA PRO A 70 2.65 8.83 -7.41
C PRO A 70 1.94 7.63 -6.76
N TYR A 71 2.56 7.02 -5.76
CA TYR A 71 1.97 5.90 -5.02
C TYR A 71 0.82 6.35 -4.11
N ALA A 72 0.93 7.55 -3.53
CA ALA A 72 -0.11 8.11 -2.68
C ALA A 72 -1.38 8.39 -3.48
N LEU A 73 -1.24 8.93 -4.70
CA LEU A 73 -2.36 9.20 -5.60
C LEU A 73 -3.06 7.91 -6.03
N ILE A 74 -2.29 6.88 -6.35
CA ILE A 74 -2.82 5.54 -6.67
C ILE A 74 -3.50 4.94 -5.42
N THR A 75 -2.94 5.15 -4.23
CA THR A 75 -3.55 4.64 -2.98
C THR A 75 -4.88 5.33 -2.70
N LEU A 76 -5.01 6.60 -3.01
CA LEU A 76 -6.25 7.34 -2.82
C LEU A 76 -7.33 6.96 -3.86
N ALA A 77 -6.92 6.73 -5.12
CA ALA A 77 -7.84 6.41 -6.21
C ALA A 77 -8.26 4.93 -6.21
N ALA A 78 -7.36 4.03 -5.81
CA ALA A 78 -7.56 2.58 -5.90
C ALA A 78 -7.42 1.87 -4.53
N GLY A 79 -7.35 2.60 -3.43
CA GLY A 79 -7.20 2.01 -2.09
C GLY A 79 -5.82 1.36 -1.90
N SER A 80 -5.78 0.08 -1.53
CA SER A 80 -4.53 -0.61 -1.16
C SER A 80 -3.50 -0.80 -2.29
N PHE A 81 -3.89 -0.56 -3.55
CA PHE A 81 -3.01 -0.74 -4.72
C PHE A 81 -1.71 0.05 -4.64
N GLY A 82 -1.77 1.33 -4.27
CA GLY A 82 -0.57 2.16 -4.26
C GLY A 82 0.40 1.77 -3.13
N THR A 83 -0.13 1.26 -2.00
CA THR A 83 0.69 0.77 -0.88
C THR A 83 1.38 -0.55 -1.24
N LEU A 84 0.67 -1.47 -1.90
CA LEU A 84 1.24 -2.72 -2.41
C LEU A 84 2.33 -2.46 -3.45
N LEU A 85 2.08 -1.55 -4.41
CA LEU A 85 3.05 -1.17 -5.44
C LEU A 85 4.31 -0.54 -4.81
N TYR A 86 4.13 0.32 -3.80
CA TYR A 86 5.23 0.94 -3.06
C TYR A 86 6.10 -0.11 -2.36
N LEU A 87 5.48 -1.05 -1.63
CA LEU A 87 6.19 -2.12 -0.93
C LEU A 87 6.92 -3.08 -1.88
N LEU A 88 6.35 -3.32 -3.06
CA LEU A 88 6.96 -4.17 -4.07
C LEU A 88 8.19 -3.50 -4.71
N LEU A 89 8.09 -2.19 -4.98
CA LEU A 89 9.14 -1.40 -5.64
C LEU A 89 10.11 -0.73 -4.67
N ALA A 90 9.92 -0.84 -3.36
CA ALA A 90 10.84 -0.32 -2.35
C ALA A 90 12.05 -1.27 -2.19
N PRO A 91 13.29 -0.82 -2.49
CA PRO A 91 14.50 -1.51 -2.09
C PRO A 91 14.51 -1.61 -0.58
N ARG A 92 14.76 -2.80 -0.04
CA ARG A 92 15.08 -2.92 1.38
C ARG A 92 16.42 -2.26 1.57
N THR A 93 16.43 -1.05 2.13
CA THR A 93 17.61 -0.51 2.79
C THR A 93 17.94 -1.49 3.90
N ALA A 94 18.81 -2.44 3.59
CA ALA A 94 19.53 -3.20 4.59
C ALA A 94 20.30 -2.14 5.36
N LEU A 95 19.76 -1.73 6.51
CA LEU A 95 20.59 -1.09 7.52
C LEU A 95 21.85 -1.97 7.65
N PRO A 96 23.06 -1.38 7.62
CA PRO A 96 24.28 -2.12 7.92
C PRO A 96 23.99 -2.93 9.17
N ARG A 97 24.01 -4.27 9.06
CA ARG A 97 23.64 -5.10 10.19
C ARG A 97 24.62 -4.72 11.29
N ALA A 98 24.14 -4.44 12.50
CA ALA A 98 25.01 -4.24 13.66
C ALA A 98 26.02 -5.40 13.83
N HIS A 99 25.74 -6.56 13.23
CA HIS A 99 26.65 -7.68 13.03
C HIS A 99 27.96 -7.29 12.30
N ASP A 100 27.91 -6.48 11.24
CA ASP A 100 29.09 -6.06 10.48
C ASP A 100 29.95 -5.07 11.28
N ALA A 101 29.34 -4.26 12.15
CA ALA A 101 30.04 -3.36 13.06
C ALA A 101 30.77 -4.11 14.19
N ALA A 102 30.17 -5.19 14.71
CA ALA A 102 30.77 -6.03 15.75
C ALA A 102 31.99 -6.82 15.25
N LEU A 103 32.01 -7.21 13.97
CA LEU A 103 33.15 -7.90 13.36
C LEU A 103 34.32 -6.95 13.07
N ARG A 104 34.06 -5.69 12.69
CA ARG A 104 35.11 -4.69 12.47
C ARG A 104 35.84 -4.28 13.75
N GLY A 105 35.15 -4.23 14.89
CA GLY A 105 35.76 -3.91 16.19
C GLY A 105 36.57 -5.05 16.81
N LYS A 106 36.47 -6.27 16.27
CA LYS A 106 37.18 -7.46 16.79
C LYS A 106 38.52 -7.73 16.09
N HIS A 107 38.82 -6.99 15.03
CA HIS A 107 40.04 -7.12 14.21
C HIS A 107 40.92 -5.86 14.21
N ALA A 108 40.65 -4.91 15.11
CA ALA A 108 41.45 -3.71 15.36
C ALA A 108 42.03 -3.79 16.77
#